data_AF-A0A0F3IJD3-F1
#
_entry.id   AF-A0A0F3IJD3-F1
#
_cell.length_a   1.000
_cell.length_b   1.000
_cell.length_c   1.000
_cell.angle_alpha   90.00
_cell.angle_beta   90.00
_cell.angle_gamma   90.00
#
_symmetry.space_group_name_H-M   'P 1'
#
loop_
_entity.id
_entity.type
_entity.pdbx_description
1 polymer ?
#
loop_
_entity_poly.entity_id
_entity_poly.type
_entity_poly.pdbx_seq_one_letter_code
_entity_poly.pdbx_strand_id
1 'polypeptide(L)'
;MTKAKIMTQLVHRDEFPKQGAVEIMVPRERFYFKEWRKYRRLTQEQLAERISSASSDEISISAGYLSQIETRKLWPSAARLQAIADALDCSIKDLLGHNPFESSPILSVWRAIPEERRNHALTVLRTFADPEPSSPKNKIQN
;
A
#
# COMPACT_ATOMS: atom_id res chain seq x y z
N MET A 1 38.91 -15.92 33.42
CA MET A 1 37.70 -16.77 33.38
C MET A 1 36.51 -15.89 33.75
N THR A 2 35.89 -15.14 32.82
CA THR A 2 34.74 -15.50 31.92
C THR A 2 33.48 -15.81 32.74
N LYS A 3 32.35 -15.09 32.68
CA LYS A 3 31.38 -14.76 31.60
C LYS A 3 30.46 -13.64 32.14
N ALA A 4 29.79 -12.75 31.42
CA ALA A 4 29.69 -12.40 30.01
C ALA A 4 29.21 -10.93 29.95
N LYS A 5 30.00 -10.08 29.29
CA LYS A 5 29.68 -8.69 28.93
C LYS A 5 29.87 -8.62 27.42
N ILE A 6 28.77 -8.67 26.67
CA ILE A 6 28.73 -8.42 25.22
C ILE A 6 27.42 -7.64 25.01
N MET A 7 27.38 -6.32 25.24
CA MET A 7 27.72 -5.25 24.28
C MET A 7 27.15 -5.55 22.89
N THR A 8 25.98 -5.02 22.54
CA THR A 8 25.81 -3.66 22.00
C THR A 8 26.89 -3.35 20.98
N GLN A 9 26.60 -3.60 19.70
CA GLN A 9 27.07 -2.91 18.49
C GLN A 9 27.02 -3.89 17.30
N LEU A 10 26.18 -3.63 16.31
CA LEU A 10 26.39 -4.00 14.89
C LEU A 10 25.20 -3.52 14.03
N VAL A 11 25.17 -2.24 13.70
CA VAL A 11 24.62 -1.76 12.42
C VAL A 11 25.37 -0.49 12.01
N HIS A 12 26.59 -0.71 11.52
CA HIS A 12 27.18 0.11 10.48
C HIS A 12 27.28 -0.79 9.26
N ARG A 13 26.52 -0.50 8.20
CA ARG A 13 26.79 -1.01 6.84
C ARG A 13 26.33 0.01 5.80
N ASP A 14 27.01 1.16 5.82
CA ASP A 14 27.27 1.92 4.60
C ASP A 14 28.32 1.18 3.76
N GLU A 15 27.98 0.05 3.13
CA GLU A 15 28.80 -0.53 2.05
C GLU A 15 27.92 -1.24 1.03
N PHE A 16 27.51 -0.51 -0.01
CA PHE A 16 26.97 -1.09 -1.24
C PHE A 16 28.13 -1.73 -2.02
N PRO A 17 28.13 -3.05 -2.30
CA PRO A 17 29.20 -3.67 -3.05
C PRO A 17 29.16 -3.22 -4.52
N LYS A 18 30.33 -2.87 -5.06
CA LYS A 18 30.51 -2.53 -6.47
C LYS A 18 30.37 -3.77 -7.35
N GLN A 19 29.67 -3.56 -8.46
CA GLN A 19 29.44 -4.42 -9.63
C GLN A 19 30.31 -5.68 -9.74
N GLY A 20 29.66 -6.86 -9.80
CA GLY A 20 30.33 -8.09 -10.24
C GLY A 20 29.85 -9.43 -9.68
N ALA A 21 28.90 -9.47 -8.73
CA ALA A 21 28.37 -10.73 -8.20
C ALA A 21 27.01 -11.04 -8.83
N VAL A 22 26.83 -12.26 -9.33
CA VAL A 22 25.58 -12.81 -9.86
C VAL A 22 24.50 -12.66 -8.79
N GLU A 23 23.69 -11.62 -8.94
CA GLU A 23 22.58 -11.29 -8.07
C GLU A 23 21.57 -12.44 -8.20
N ILE A 24 21.33 -13.19 -7.13
CA ILE A 24 20.01 -13.80 -6.97
C ILE A 24 19.08 -12.59 -6.98
N MET A 25 18.52 -12.27 -8.15
CA MET A 25 17.64 -11.13 -8.37
C MET A 25 16.36 -11.43 -7.59
N VAL A 26 16.42 -11.24 -6.28
CA VAL A 26 15.24 -11.07 -5.44
C VAL A 26 14.50 -9.94 -6.13
N PRO A 27 13.31 -10.18 -6.72
CA PRO A 27 12.58 -9.13 -7.39
C PRO A 27 12.45 -8.00 -6.38
N ARG A 28 13.09 -6.85 -6.63
CA ARG A 28 12.90 -5.67 -5.80
C ARG A 28 11.40 -5.51 -5.71
N GLU A 29 10.85 -5.69 -4.50
CA GLU A 29 9.42 -5.66 -4.25
C GLU A 29 8.83 -4.48 -5.06
N ARG A 30 7.87 -4.78 -5.93
CA ARG A 30 7.36 -3.79 -6.87
C ARG A 30 6.47 -2.83 -6.10
N PHE A 31 7.00 -1.67 -5.73
CA PHE A 31 6.17 -0.57 -5.21
C PHE A 31 5.54 0.21 -6.35
N TYR A 32 4.38 0.79 -6.08
CA TYR A 32 3.51 1.46 -7.03
C TYR A 32 3.30 2.96 -6.71
N PHE A 33 4.25 3.60 -6.00
CA PHE A 33 4.15 5.02 -5.62
C PHE A 33 3.84 5.94 -6.80
N LYS A 34 4.56 5.74 -7.92
CA LYS A 34 4.41 6.56 -9.13
C LYS A 34 3.05 6.34 -9.76
N GLU A 35 2.61 5.09 -9.81
CA GLU A 35 1.34 4.67 -10.38
C GLU A 35 0.19 5.26 -9.58
N TRP A 36 0.22 5.17 -8.25
CA TRP A 36 -0.76 5.79 -7.36
C TRP A 36 -0.80 7.31 -7.49
N ARG A 37 0.35 7.98 -7.54
CA ARG A 37 0.40 9.44 -7.79
C ARG A 37 -0.24 9.81 -9.13
N LYS A 38 0.10 9.08 -10.20
CA LYS A 38 -0.47 9.31 -11.54
C LYS A 38 -1.96 8.99 -11.59
N TYR A 39 -2.41 7.94 -10.88
CA TYR A 39 -3.82 7.58 -10.77
C TYR A 39 -4.64 8.72 -10.15
N ARG A 40 -4.05 9.40 -9.15
CA ARG A 40 -4.61 10.63 -8.55
C ARG A 40 -4.34 11.90 -9.36
N ARG A 41 -3.68 11.80 -10.52
CA ARG A 41 -3.35 12.90 -11.45
C ARG A 41 -2.53 14.03 -10.82
N LEU A 42 -1.61 13.67 -9.91
CA LEU A 42 -0.74 14.65 -9.23
C LEU A 42 0.64 14.69 -9.87
N THR A 43 1.27 15.85 -9.88
CA THR A 43 2.74 16.01 -10.04
C THR A 43 3.47 15.64 -8.75
N GLN A 44 4.80 15.51 -8.79
CA GLN A 44 5.57 15.23 -7.57
C GLN A 44 5.51 16.42 -6.62
N GLU A 45 5.53 17.64 -7.17
CA GLU A 45 5.40 18.90 -6.44
C GLU A 45 4.05 18.97 -5.73
N GLN A 46 2.95 18.66 -6.43
CA GLN A 46 1.61 18.65 -5.84
C GLN A 46 1.46 17.58 -4.75
N LEU A 47 2.08 16.40 -4.93
CA LEU A 47 2.04 15.38 -3.88
C LEU A 47 2.85 15.81 -2.65
N ALA A 48 4.04 16.39 -2.85
CA ALA A 48 4.87 16.93 -1.77
C ALA A 48 4.14 18.02 -0.96
N GLU A 49 3.51 18.95 -1.67
CA GLU A 49 2.68 20.00 -1.06
C GLU A 49 1.49 19.39 -0.30
N ARG A 50 0.80 18.42 -0.90
CA ARG A 50 -0.34 17.75 -0.27
C ARG A 50 0.05 17.04 1.02
N ILE A 51 1.15 16.29 1.02
CA ILE A 51 1.68 15.62 2.22
C ILE A 51 1.94 16.66 3.31
N SER A 52 2.61 17.76 2.96
CA SER A 52 2.94 18.83 3.89
C SER A 52 1.71 19.56 4.45
N SER A 53 0.61 19.63 3.68
CA SER A 53 -0.65 20.26 4.09
C SER A 53 -1.57 19.36 4.92
N ALA A 54 -1.44 18.04 4.78
CA ALA A 54 -2.36 17.06 5.35
C ALA A 54 -1.85 16.44 6.65
N SER A 55 -0.54 16.45 6.89
CA SER A 55 0.04 15.88 8.10
C SER A 55 -0.08 16.85 9.27
N SER A 56 -0.76 16.43 10.33
CA SER A 56 -0.73 17.11 11.64
C SER A 56 0.66 17.10 12.27
N ASP A 57 1.50 16.14 11.86
CA ASP A 57 2.91 16.04 12.22
C ASP A 57 3.76 16.86 11.24
N GLU A 58 4.92 17.38 11.68
CA GLU A 58 5.90 18.11 10.86
C GLU A 58 6.62 17.22 9.82
N ILE A 59 5.88 16.39 9.08
CA ILE A 59 6.40 15.50 8.04
C ILE A 59 6.31 16.21 6.70
N SER A 60 7.35 16.96 6.37
CA SER A 60 7.54 17.50 5.03
C SER A 60 8.35 16.55 4.15
N ILE A 61 7.96 16.45 2.88
CA ILE A 61 8.65 15.66 1.85
C ILE A 61 8.82 16.52 0.61
N SER A 62 10.00 16.49 -0.02
CA SER A 62 10.27 17.23 -1.25
C SER A 62 9.93 16.42 -2.51
N ALA A 63 9.69 17.10 -3.64
CA ALA A 63 9.53 16.45 -4.94
C ALA A 63 10.76 15.60 -5.33
N GLY A 64 11.97 16.06 -4.98
CA GLY A 64 13.21 15.29 -5.17
C GLY A 64 13.20 13.98 -4.39
N TYR A 65 12.72 13.99 -3.14
CA TYR A 65 12.55 12.77 -2.35
C TYR A 65 11.54 11.81 -3.01
N LEU A 66 10.40 12.33 -3.47
CA LEU A 66 9.40 11.56 -4.21
C LEU A 66 9.98 10.93 -5.48
N SER A 67 10.83 11.65 -6.20
CA SER A 67 11.54 11.13 -7.38
C SER A 67 12.46 9.96 -7.03
N GLN A 68 13.21 10.04 -5.92
CA GLN A 68 14.08 8.95 -5.47
C GLN A 68 13.29 7.69 -5.08
N ILE A 69 12.15 7.83 -4.38
CA ILE A 69 11.31 6.66 -4.03
C ILE A 69 10.62 6.07 -5.27
N GLU A 70 10.13 6.89 -6.19
CA GLU A 70 9.45 6.44 -7.41
C GLU A 70 10.41 5.74 -8.39
N THR A 71 11.69 6.09 -8.34
CA THR A 71 12.76 5.44 -9.10
C THR A 71 13.46 4.31 -8.32
N ARG A 72 12.94 3.95 -7.14
CA ARG A 72 13.46 2.88 -6.27
C ARG A 72 14.92 3.06 -5.85
N LYS A 73 15.37 4.31 -5.78
CA LYS A 73 16.69 4.70 -5.27
C LYS A 73 16.69 4.90 -3.76
N LEU A 74 15.53 5.17 -3.18
CA LEU A 74 15.36 5.42 -1.76
C LEU A 74 14.16 4.65 -1.22
N TRP A 75 14.28 4.20 0.03
CA TRP A 75 13.16 3.64 0.79
C TRP A 75 12.61 4.66 1.80
N PRO A 76 11.28 4.88 1.86
CA PRO A 76 10.69 5.75 2.87
C PRO A 76 10.61 5.09 4.25
N SER A 77 10.80 5.89 5.31
CA SER A 77 10.50 5.43 6.67
C SER A 77 9.01 5.12 6.82
N ALA A 78 8.65 4.29 7.82
CA ALA A 78 7.25 3.93 8.06
C ALA A 78 6.31 5.15 8.19
N ALA A 79 6.75 6.19 8.92
CA ALA A 79 5.99 7.43 9.06
C ALA A 79 5.77 8.16 7.72
N ARG A 80 6.80 8.24 6.87
CA ARG A 80 6.67 8.85 5.53
C ARG A 80 5.82 7.99 4.60
N LEU A 81 5.93 6.67 4.71
CA LEU A 81 5.13 5.73 3.95
C LEU A 81 3.64 5.88 4.27
N GLN A 82 3.30 6.02 5.56
CA GLN A 82 1.94 6.32 6.00
C GLN A 82 1.46 7.68 5.47
N ALA A 83 2.27 8.73 5.62
CA ALA A 83 1.91 10.07 5.13
C ALA A 83 1.66 10.10 3.60
N ILE A 84 2.45 9.35 2.83
CA ILE A 84 2.25 9.21 1.38
C ILE A 84 0.94 8.45 1.10
N ALA A 85 0.65 7.38 1.84
CA ALA A 85 -0.58 6.60 1.69
C ALA A 85 -1.82 7.46 1.97
N ASP A 86 -1.79 8.23 3.06
CA ASP A 86 -2.87 9.13 3.45
C ASP A 86 -3.08 10.24 2.40
N ALA A 87 -2.00 10.87 1.92
CA ALA A 87 -2.08 11.91 0.89
C ALA A 87 -2.61 11.38 -0.46
N LEU A 88 -2.40 10.09 -0.74
CA LEU A 88 -2.90 9.41 -1.94
C LEU A 88 -4.24 8.70 -1.72
N ASP A 89 -4.80 8.78 -0.51
CA ASP A 89 -6.06 8.14 -0.13
C ASP A 89 -6.05 6.64 -0.46
N CYS A 90 -5.04 5.93 0.04
CA CYS A 90 -4.87 4.48 -0.14
C CYS A 90 -4.19 3.87 1.08
N SER A 91 -4.13 2.53 1.17
CA SER A 91 -3.39 1.87 2.25
C SER A 91 -1.90 1.69 1.91
N ILE A 92 -1.06 1.53 2.92
CA ILE A 92 0.35 1.15 2.72
C ILE A 92 0.45 -0.15 1.90
N LYS A 93 -0.43 -1.13 2.16
CA LYS A 93 -0.45 -2.40 1.42
C LYS A 93 -0.70 -2.16 -0.08
N ASP A 94 -1.54 -1.20 -0.43
CA ASP A 94 -1.80 -0.86 -1.82
C ASP A 94 -0.56 -0.26 -2.50
N LEU A 95 0.14 0.65 -1.82
CA LEU A 95 1.40 1.22 -2.34
C LEU A 95 2.45 0.15 -2.58
N LEU A 96 2.49 -0.89 -1.73
CA LEU A 96 3.52 -1.92 -1.78
C LEU A 96 3.18 -3.12 -2.68
N GLY A 97 1.90 -3.34 -2.99
CA GLY A 97 1.45 -4.58 -3.61
C GLY A 97 0.47 -4.45 -4.76
N HIS A 98 -0.12 -3.26 -4.99
CA HIS A 98 -1.19 -3.11 -5.97
C HIS A 98 -0.94 -1.95 -6.95
N ASN A 99 -0.95 -2.28 -8.25
CA ASN A 99 -1.01 -1.29 -9.31
C ASN A 99 -2.45 -0.79 -9.48
N PRO A 100 -2.74 0.51 -9.25
CA PRO A 100 -4.11 1.04 -9.34
C PRO A 100 -4.67 1.08 -10.77
N PHE A 101 -3.80 0.91 -11.78
CA PHE A 101 -4.22 0.80 -13.18
C PHE A 101 -4.53 -0.63 -13.60
N GLU A 102 -4.09 -1.62 -12.82
CA GLU A 102 -4.52 -3.00 -13.01
C GLU A 102 -5.90 -3.12 -12.39
N SER A 103 -6.94 -3.16 -13.23
CA SER A 103 -8.30 -3.32 -12.73
C SER A 103 -8.37 -4.63 -11.96
N SER A 104 -8.64 -4.56 -10.66
CA SER A 104 -9.16 -5.71 -9.95
C SER A 104 -10.35 -6.25 -10.76
N PRO A 105 -10.35 -7.53 -11.18
CA PRO A 105 -11.45 -8.10 -11.94
C PRO A 105 -12.80 -7.89 -11.27
N ILE A 106 -12.83 -7.79 -9.93
CA ILE A 106 -14.05 -7.48 -9.20
C ILE A 106 -14.52 -6.04 -9.45
N LEU A 107 -13.59 -5.07 -9.52
CA LEU A 107 -13.91 -3.65 -9.73
C LEU A 107 -14.31 -3.34 -11.17
N SER A 108 -13.75 -4.07 -12.16
CA SER A 108 -14.19 -3.96 -13.55
C SER A 108 -15.61 -4.49 -13.71
N VAL A 109 -15.90 -5.66 -13.12
CA VAL A 109 -17.26 -6.21 -13.07
C VAL A 109 -18.20 -5.26 -12.34
N TRP A 110 -17.83 -4.77 -11.16
CA TRP A 110 -18.65 -3.84 -10.38
C TRP A 110 -19.03 -2.56 -11.14
N ARG A 111 -18.08 -2.00 -11.90
CA ARG A 111 -18.32 -0.81 -12.76
C ARG A 111 -19.26 -1.10 -13.94
N ALA A 112 -19.27 -2.34 -14.44
CA ALA A 112 -20.15 -2.75 -15.55
C ALA A 112 -21.58 -3.05 -15.08
N ILE A 113 -21.83 -3.17 -13.78
CA ILE A 113 -23.17 -3.46 -13.24
C ILE A 113 -24.01 -2.16 -13.24
N PRO A 114 -25.19 -2.16 -13.91
CA PRO A 114 -26.16 -1.06 -13.84
C PRO A 114 -26.54 -0.74 -12.39
N GLU A 115 -26.78 0.54 -12.08
CA GLU A 115 -26.97 1.00 -10.70
C GLU A 115 -28.12 0.25 -9.99
N GLU A 116 -29.21 0.03 -10.70
CA GLU A 116 -30.39 -0.70 -10.26
C GLU A 116 -30.10 -2.18 -9.91
N ARG A 117 -28.99 -2.75 -10.40
CA ARG A 117 -28.56 -4.13 -10.12
C ARG A 117 -27.49 -4.25 -9.04
N ARG A 118 -26.90 -3.14 -8.58
CA ARG A 118 -25.79 -3.16 -7.61
C ARG A 118 -26.19 -3.75 -6.26
N ASN A 119 -27.38 -3.43 -5.77
CA ASN A 119 -27.88 -3.99 -4.49
C ASN A 119 -28.00 -5.52 -4.56
N HIS A 120 -28.50 -6.05 -5.68
CA HIS A 120 -28.58 -7.48 -5.89
C HIS A 120 -27.20 -8.15 -5.96
N ALA A 121 -26.26 -7.51 -6.67
CA ALA A 121 -24.87 -7.98 -6.71
C ALA A 121 -24.22 -8.02 -5.30
N LEU A 122 -24.48 -7.02 -4.44
CA LEU A 122 -24.01 -7.05 -3.05
C LEU A 122 -24.61 -8.21 -2.26
N THR A 123 -25.90 -8.50 -2.44
CA THR A 123 -26.54 -9.64 -1.76
C THR A 123 -25.82 -10.94 -2.09
N VAL A 124 -25.55 -11.19 -3.37
CA VAL A 124 -24.82 -12.39 -3.82
C VAL A 124 -23.38 -12.40 -3.29
N LEU A 125 -22.67 -11.27 -3.35
CA LEU A 125 -21.29 -11.22 -2.83
C LEU A 125 -21.23 -11.48 -1.32
N ARG A 126 -22.23 -11.03 -0.56
CA ARG A 126 -22.33 -11.30 0.88
C ARG A 126 -22.54 -12.78 1.20
N THR A 127 -23.23 -13.55 0.35
CA THR A 127 -23.38 -15.00 0.58
C THR A 127 -22.06 -15.76 0.54
N PHE A 128 -21.01 -15.19 -0.05
CA PHE A 128 -19.66 -15.76 -0.04
C PHE A 128 -18.79 -15.23 1.10
N ALA A 129 -19.17 -14.12 1.74
CA ALA A 129 -18.41 -13.50 2.82
C ALA A 129 -18.88 -13.97 4.21
N ASP A 130 -20.16 -14.33 4.34
CA ASP A 130 -20.71 -14.89 5.58
C ASP A 130 -20.36 -16.39 5.70
N PRO A 131 -19.73 -16.84 6.80
CA PRO A 131 -19.35 -18.24 6.95
C PRO A 131 -20.52 -19.21 7.19
N GLU A 132 -21.74 -18.75 7.43
CA GLU A 132 -22.96 -19.59 7.47
C GLU A 132 -24.22 -18.71 7.27
N PRO A 133 -25.25 -19.17 6.53
CA PRO A 133 -26.52 -18.47 6.46
C PRO A 133 -27.22 -18.53 7.82
N SER A 134 -27.55 -17.37 8.40
CA SER A 134 -28.44 -17.28 9.55
C SER A 134 -29.74 -18.05 9.26
N SER A 135 -29.87 -19.23 9.87
CA SER A 135 -31.04 -20.10 9.71
C SER A 135 -32.33 -19.35 10.03
N PRO A 136 -33.41 -19.53 9.24
CA PRO A 136 -34.71 -18.98 9.60
C PRO A 136 -35.18 -19.62 10.90
N LYS A 137 -35.46 -18.79 11.91
CA LYS A 137 -36.10 -19.19 13.16
C LYS A 137 -37.49 -19.75 12.82
N ASN A 138 -37.60 -21.06 12.68
CA ASN A 138 -38.86 -21.74 12.47
C ASN A 138 -39.64 -21.69 13.79
N LYS A 139 -40.54 -20.71 13.93
CA LYS A 139 -41.59 -20.73 14.96
C LYS A 139 -42.60 -21.80 14.56
N ILE A 140 -42.36 -23.03 14.98
CA ILE A 140 -43.43 -24.02 15.10
C ILE A 140 -43.96 -23.88 16.53
N GLN A 141 -45.06 -23.16 16.67
CA GLN A 141 -45.98 -23.32 17.80
C GLN A 141 -47.17 -24.09 17.25
N ASN A 142 -47.32 -25.33 17.70
CA ASN A 142 -48.58 -26.05 17.87
C ASN A 142 -48.42 -26.94 19.09
#